data_AF-A0A816D9B9-F1
#
_entry.id   AF-A0A816D9B9-F1
#
_cell.length_a   1.000
_cell.length_b   1.000
_cell.length_c   1.000
_cell.angle_alpha   90.00
_cell.angle_beta   90.00
_cell.angle_gamma   90.00
#
_symmetry.space_group_name_H-M   'P 1'
#
loop_
_entity.id
_entity.type
_entity.pdbx_description
1 polymer ?
#
loop_
_entity_poly.entity_id
_entity_poly.type
_entity_poly.pdbx_seq_one_letter_code
_entity_poly.pdbx_strand_id
1 'polypeptide(L)'
;MSIIPPSGSLVRFDNPTLITSQNDKDRKGAGPSKQSTGLDQQMMDVTAGGTGSPRLAKKQAAMKDLSLEEILDKILPPKITKDPNNADLLYCQRISSTPATRLDVINLQEQLDMRLQQRQARETGICPVRRELFSQCFDELIRQVAINCAERGLLLLRVRDELQMTLRAYQTLYESSVAF
;
A
#
# COMPACT_ATOMS: atom_id res chain seq x y z
N MET A 1 -12.92 17.86 -23.63
CA MET A 1 -11.91 17.62 -22.57
C MET A 1 -12.58 16.79 -21.50
N SER A 2 -12.07 15.61 -21.16
CA SER A 2 -12.68 14.77 -20.13
C SER A 2 -12.33 15.35 -18.76
N ILE A 3 -13.32 15.91 -18.07
CA ILE A 3 -13.17 16.32 -16.67
C ILE A 3 -13.31 15.05 -15.84
N ILE A 4 -12.18 14.36 -15.65
CA ILE A 4 -12.04 13.41 -14.54
C ILE A 4 -12.32 14.24 -13.28
N PRO A 5 -13.30 13.86 -12.43
CA PRO A 5 -13.60 14.64 -11.24
C PRO A 5 -12.33 14.73 -10.38
N PRO A 6 -12.05 15.88 -9.73
CA PRO A 6 -10.92 15.96 -8.81
C PRO A 6 -11.10 14.85 -7.79
N SER A 7 -10.13 13.92 -7.73
CA SER A 7 -10.22 12.75 -6.89
C SER A 7 -10.59 13.19 -5.48
N GLY A 8 -11.68 12.64 -4.93
CA GLY A 8 -12.23 13.07 -3.63
C GLY A 8 -11.32 12.82 -2.42
N SER A 9 -10.09 12.35 -2.68
CA SER A 9 -9.01 12.09 -1.74
C SER A 9 -8.03 13.27 -1.69
N LEU A 10 -7.37 13.43 -0.55
CA LEU A 10 -6.19 14.30 -0.39
C LEU A 10 -4.88 13.65 -0.88
N VAL A 11 -4.86 12.33 -1.07
CA VAL A 11 -3.68 11.58 -1.55
C VAL A 11 -3.44 11.79 -3.04
N ARG A 12 -2.19 12.02 -3.43
CA ARG A 12 -1.77 12.21 -4.82
C ARG A 12 -1.62 10.87 -5.54
N PHE A 13 -2.44 10.65 -6.55
CA PHE A 13 -2.39 9.49 -7.44
C PHE A 13 -1.82 9.86 -8.81
N ASP A 14 -1.29 8.85 -9.52
CA ASP A 14 -0.97 8.99 -10.95
C ASP A 14 -2.24 8.85 -11.82
N ASN A 15 -2.09 9.10 -13.12
CA ASN A 15 -3.17 8.90 -14.09
C ASN A 15 -3.54 7.42 -14.19
N PRO A 16 -4.84 7.08 -14.33
CA PRO A 16 -5.29 5.70 -14.41
C PRO A 16 -4.79 5.00 -15.68
N THR A 17 -4.26 3.78 -15.55
CA THR A 17 -3.76 2.95 -16.66
C THR A 17 -4.65 1.74 -16.90
N LEU A 18 -4.87 1.38 -18.17
CA LEU A 18 -5.73 0.24 -18.54
C LEU A 18 -5.00 -1.09 -18.31
N ILE A 19 -5.62 -2.00 -17.54
CA ILE A 19 -5.07 -3.34 -17.20
C ILE A 19 -5.55 -4.39 -18.20
N THR A 20 -6.78 -4.28 -18.71
CA THR A 20 -7.39 -5.31 -19.58
C THR A 20 -8.32 -4.68 -20.61
N SER A 21 -8.11 -5.05 -21.86
CA SER A 21 -9.06 -4.95 -22.96
C SER A 21 -9.30 -6.36 -23.50
N GLN A 22 -10.54 -6.73 -23.78
CA GLN A 22 -10.87 -8.11 -24.17
C GLN A 22 -10.46 -8.48 -25.61
N ASN A 23 -9.83 -7.57 -26.34
CA ASN A 23 -9.41 -7.76 -27.74
C ASN A 23 -8.11 -8.59 -27.94
N ASP A 24 -7.38 -8.94 -26.87
CA ASP A 24 -6.09 -9.67 -26.96
C ASP A 24 -6.19 -11.19 -26.76
N LYS A 25 -7.39 -11.75 -26.54
CA LYS A 25 -7.53 -13.19 -26.20
C LYS A 25 -7.44 -14.18 -27.38
N ASP A 26 -7.49 -13.71 -28.63
CA ASP A 26 -7.55 -14.58 -29.82
C ASP A 26 -6.20 -14.84 -30.53
N ARG A 27 -5.05 -14.51 -29.92
CA ARG A 27 -3.73 -14.75 -30.53
C ARG A 27 -2.64 -15.25 -29.57
N LYS A 28 -2.76 -16.50 -29.11
CA LYS A 28 -1.64 -17.46 -28.94
C LYS A 28 -2.15 -18.85 -28.60
N GLY A 29 -2.15 -19.75 -29.59
CA GLY A 29 -2.41 -21.18 -29.41
C GLY A 29 -1.13 -22.00 -29.25
N ALA A 30 -1.33 -23.27 -28.87
CA ALA A 30 -0.40 -24.41 -28.91
C ALA A 30 0.85 -24.38 -27.97
N GLY A 31 0.96 -25.44 -27.16
CA GLY A 31 2.22 -25.88 -26.52
C GLY A 31 3.05 -26.77 -27.47
N PRO A 32 3.78 -27.83 -27.01
CA PRO A 32 3.59 -28.58 -25.77
C PRO A 32 4.86 -28.86 -24.93
N SER A 33 4.65 -29.58 -23.83
CA SER A 33 5.62 -30.06 -22.83
C SER A 33 6.38 -31.34 -23.25
N LYS A 34 7.53 -31.61 -22.59
CA LYS A 34 8.16 -32.94 -22.49
C LYS A 34 8.80 -33.19 -21.11
N GLN A 35 8.73 -34.43 -20.65
CA GLN A 35 9.37 -34.96 -19.44
C GLN A 35 10.72 -35.62 -19.75
N SER A 36 11.58 -35.81 -18.75
CA SER A 36 12.52 -36.95 -18.69
C SER A 36 12.93 -37.29 -17.25
N THR A 37 13.28 -38.55 -17.02
CA THR A 37 13.52 -39.22 -15.72
C THR A 37 14.92 -39.87 -15.66
N GLY A 38 15.41 -40.19 -14.46
CA GLY A 38 16.65 -40.96 -14.18
C GLY A 38 17.45 -40.32 -13.03
N LEU A 39 17.53 -40.87 -11.81
CA LEU A 39 18.24 -42.08 -11.35
C LEU A 39 19.78 -41.98 -11.45
N ASP A 40 20.48 -41.87 -10.30
CA ASP A 40 21.38 -42.94 -9.82
C ASP A 40 21.99 -42.69 -8.41
N GLN A 41 22.72 -43.69 -7.91
CA GLN A 41 23.17 -43.94 -6.51
C GLN A 41 24.72 -43.64 -6.35
N GLN A 42 25.46 -43.75 -5.22
CA GLN A 42 25.26 -44.35 -3.89
C GLN A 42 26.26 -43.86 -2.79
N MET A 43 25.79 -43.82 -1.53
CA MET A 43 26.48 -44.07 -0.22
C MET A 43 27.71 -43.28 0.35
N MET A 44 27.58 -42.98 1.66
CA MET A 44 28.53 -43.11 2.79
C MET A 44 29.93 -42.43 2.80
N ASP A 45 30.16 -41.62 3.85
CA ASP A 45 31.15 -41.95 4.90
C ASP A 45 30.74 -41.32 6.26
N VAL A 46 31.25 -41.87 7.37
CA VAL A 46 30.96 -41.46 8.76
C VAL A 46 32.26 -41.29 9.55
N THR A 47 32.49 -40.11 10.12
CA THR A 47 33.37 -39.98 11.31
C THR A 47 32.97 -38.77 12.15
N ALA A 48 33.18 -38.87 13.47
CA ALA A 48 32.65 -37.92 14.45
C ALA A 48 33.76 -37.22 15.25
N GLY A 49 33.44 -36.01 15.75
CA GLY A 49 34.16 -35.36 16.85
C GLY A 49 34.79 -34.00 16.51
N GLY A 50 34.58 -33.00 17.37
CA GLY A 50 35.36 -31.74 17.33
C GLY A 50 34.56 -30.43 17.33
N THR A 51 34.05 -30.05 18.51
CA THR A 51 33.94 -28.66 19.02
C THR A 51 34.18 -27.47 18.07
N GLY A 52 33.17 -26.60 17.87
CA GLY A 52 33.41 -25.25 17.30
C GLY A 52 32.19 -24.51 16.74
N SER A 53 31.37 -23.91 17.61
CA SER A 53 30.39 -22.88 17.18
C SER A 53 31.11 -21.63 16.65
N PRO A 54 30.63 -20.99 15.57
CA PRO A 54 29.60 -19.97 15.75
C PRO A 54 28.49 -20.01 14.67
N ARG A 55 27.74 -21.11 14.61
CA ARG A 55 26.54 -21.20 13.77
C ARG A 55 25.36 -20.48 14.43
N LEU A 56 25.29 -19.15 14.33
CA LEU A 56 24.05 -18.34 14.47
C LEU A 56 24.19 -16.86 14.08
N ALA A 57 25.39 -16.33 13.82
CA ALA A 57 25.63 -14.97 13.30
C ALA A 57 25.15 -14.74 11.84
N LYS A 58 24.28 -15.61 11.32
CA LYS A 58 23.68 -15.56 9.98
C LYS A 58 22.16 -15.76 10.02
N LYS A 59 21.48 -15.06 10.93
CA LYS A 59 20.06 -14.72 10.75
C LYS A 59 19.96 -13.38 10.00
N GLN A 60 20.33 -13.46 8.72
CA GLN A 60 19.60 -12.84 7.58
C GLN A 60 19.27 -11.35 7.78
N ALA A 61 20.05 -10.38 7.28
CA ALA A 61 20.73 -10.37 5.98
C ALA A 61 19.82 -10.81 4.82
N ALA A 62 18.53 -10.44 4.92
CA ALA A 62 17.52 -10.57 3.85
C ALA A 62 16.33 -9.60 4.06
N MET A 63 16.55 -8.41 4.65
CA MET A 63 15.70 -7.28 4.24
C MET A 63 16.09 -7.00 2.80
N LYS A 64 15.26 -7.44 1.85
CA LYS A 64 15.27 -6.81 0.54
C LYS A 64 15.04 -5.33 0.78
N ASP A 65 15.86 -4.48 0.18
CA ASP A 65 15.51 -3.08 0.01
C ASP A 65 14.20 -3.06 -0.77
N LEU A 66 13.11 -2.83 -0.06
CA LEU A 66 11.78 -2.77 -0.65
C LEU A 66 11.80 -1.61 -1.64
N SER A 67 11.48 -1.90 -2.89
CA SER A 67 11.40 -0.87 -3.91
C SER A 67 10.39 0.20 -3.46
N LEU A 68 10.64 1.46 -3.81
CA LEU A 68 9.75 2.57 -3.45
C LEU A 68 8.30 2.27 -3.84
N GLU A 69 8.09 1.63 -4.99
CA GLU A 69 6.78 1.15 -5.45
C GLU A 69 6.11 0.15 -4.50
N GLU A 70 6.83 -0.87 -4.02
CA GLU A 70 6.31 -1.83 -3.02
C GLU A 70 6.00 -1.16 -1.67
N ILE A 71 6.65 -0.05 -1.34
CA ILE A 71 6.36 0.74 -0.13
C ILE A 71 5.11 1.60 -0.36
N LEU A 72 4.99 2.24 -1.52
CA LEU A 72 3.82 3.02 -1.91
C LEU A 72 2.56 2.13 -1.95
N ASP A 73 2.60 0.96 -2.59
CA ASP A 73 1.48 0.02 -2.62
C ASP A 73 1.08 -0.50 -1.22
N LYS A 74 1.99 -0.47 -0.23
CA LYS A 74 1.68 -0.78 1.20
C LYS A 74 1.06 0.40 1.95
N ILE A 75 1.38 1.64 1.56
CA ILE A 75 0.80 2.84 2.18
C ILE A 75 -0.69 2.92 1.83
N LEU A 76 -1.02 2.76 0.55
CA LEU A 76 -2.39 2.61 0.08
C LEU A 76 -2.39 1.65 -1.13
N PRO A 77 -3.19 0.57 -1.12
CA PRO A 77 -3.22 -0.35 -2.23
C PRO A 77 -3.74 0.33 -3.50
N PRO A 78 -3.26 -0.07 -4.69
CA PRO A 78 -3.67 0.54 -5.95
C PRO A 78 -5.17 0.38 -6.17
N LYS A 79 -5.83 1.49 -6.54
CA LYS A 79 -7.27 1.54 -6.73
C LYS A 79 -7.62 0.98 -8.11
N ILE A 80 -8.42 -0.08 -8.14
CA ILE A 80 -8.97 -0.61 -9.40
C ILE A 80 -10.37 -0.04 -9.61
N THR A 81 -10.60 0.63 -10.74
CA THR A 81 -11.91 1.17 -11.13
C THR A 81 -12.37 0.56 -12.46
N LYS A 82 -13.64 0.20 -12.54
CA LYS A 82 -14.29 -0.14 -13.81
C LYS A 82 -14.60 1.11 -14.60
N ASP A 83 -14.53 1.04 -15.91
CA ASP A 83 -14.91 2.14 -16.79
C ASP A 83 -16.44 2.34 -16.76
N PRO A 84 -16.96 3.58 -16.59
CA PRO A 84 -18.41 3.82 -16.56
C PRO A 84 -19.09 3.55 -17.90
N ASN A 85 -18.33 3.56 -19.00
CA ASN A 85 -18.83 3.35 -20.36
C ASN A 85 -18.63 1.91 -20.86
N ASN A 86 -17.77 1.11 -20.22
CA ASN A 86 -17.48 -0.27 -20.61
C ASN A 86 -17.09 -1.11 -19.38
N ALA A 87 -18.00 -1.97 -18.94
CA ALA A 87 -17.85 -2.75 -17.71
C ALA A 87 -16.69 -3.78 -17.72
N ASP A 88 -16.19 -4.13 -18.91
CA ASP A 88 -15.07 -5.08 -19.11
C ASP A 88 -13.69 -4.40 -19.09
N LEU A 89 -13.63 -3.06 -19.13
CA LEU A 89 -12.38 -2.31 -19.03
C LEU A 89 -12.07 -1.98 -17.57
N LEU A 90 -10.87 -2.37 -17.13
CA LEU A 90 -10.37 -2.16 -15.78
C LEU A 90 -9.18 -1.20 -15.79
N TYR A 91 -9.24 -0.17 -14.95
CA TYR A 91 -8.20 0.82 -14.78
C TYR A 91 -7.52 0.68 -13.42
N CYS A 92 -6.20 0.69 -13.40
CA CYS A 92 -5.37 0.79 -12.20
C CYS A 92 -5.02 2.25 -11.94
N GLN A 93 -5.18 2.70 -10.70
CA GLN A 93 -4.65 3.98 -10.25
C GLN A 93 -3.74 3.76 -9.03
N ARG A 94 -2.43 3.96 -9.24
CA ARG A 94 -1.39 3.86 -8.19
C ARG A 94 -1.15 5.21 -7.52
N ILE A 95 -0.57 5.16 -6.33
CA ILE A 95 -0.05 6.36 -5.66
C ILE A 95 1.08 6.96 -6.48
N SER A 96 1.13 8.29 -6.59
CA SER A 96 2.20 8.95 -7.33
C SER A 96 3.55 8.84 -6.61
N SER A 97 4.57 8.40 -7.35
CA SER A 97 5.97 8.40 -6.90
C SER A 97 6.65 9.78 -7.01
N THR A 98 5.94 10.80 -7.51
CA THR A 98 6.49 12.15 -7.69
C THR A 98 6.82 12.83 -6.35
N PRO A 99 8.04 13.36 -6.16
CA PRO A 99 8.41 14.07 -4.93
C PRO A 99 7.59 15.36 -4.77
N ALA A 100 7.27 15.72 -3.53
CA ALA A 100 6.51 16.93 -3.22
C ALA A 100 7.42 18.14 -3.02
N THR A 101 6.99 19.28 -3.55
CA THR A 101 7.60 20.59 -3.32
C THR A 101 6.96 21.27 -2.09
N ARG A 102 7.58 22.36 -1.61
CA ARG A 102 6.97 23.21 -0.56
C ARG A 102 5.57 23.72 -0.95
N LEU A 103 5.34 24.00 -2.24
CA LEU A 103 4.04 24.47 -2.73
C LEU A 103 2.98 23.35 -2.68
N ASP A 104 3.35 22.10 -2.99
CA ASP A 104 2.44 20.95 -2.86
C ASP A 104 1.97 20.76 -1.41
N VAL A 105 2.84 20.98 -0.42
CA VAL A 105 2.49 20.89 1.01
C VAL A 105 1.52 22.00 1.43
N ILE A 106 1.71 23.24 0.94
CA ILE A 106 0.78 24.35 1.19
C ILE A 106 -0.59 24.04 0.55
N ASN A 107 -0.60 23.61 -0.71
CA ASN A 107 -1.82 23.23 -1.43
C ASN A 107 -2.55 22.07 -0.72
N LEU A 108 -1.84 21.11 -0.12
CA LEU A 108 -2.42 20.02 0.67
C LEU A 108 -3.13 20.54 1.92
N GLN A 109 -2.52 21.48 2.64
CA GLN A 109 -3.12 22.11 3.82
C GLN A 109 -4.40 22.87 3.44
N GLU A 110 -4.32 23.77 2.44
CA GLU A 110 -5.48 24.55 1.96
C GLU A 110 -6.62 23.63 1.50
N GLN A 111 -6.30 22.52 0.83
CA GLN A 111 -7.26 21.51 0.42
C GLN A 111 -7.90 20.72 1.58
N LEU A 112 -7.15 20.49 2.67
CA LEU A 112 -7.68 19.86 3.88
C LEU A 112 -8.65 20.81 4.58
N ASP A 113 -8.23 22.05 4.82
CA ASP A 113 -9.02 23.09 5.49
C ASP A 113 -10.32 23.39 4.73
N MET A 114 -10.22 23.57 3.40
CA MET A 114 -11.36 23.72 2.51
C MET A 114 -12.33 22.53 2.60
N ARG A 115 -11.84 21.27 2.58
CA ARG A 115 -12.71 20.08 2.65
C ARG A 115 -13.34 19.91 4.04
N LEU A 116 -12.63 20.27 5.12
CA LEU A 116 -13.18 20.27 6.48
C LEU A 116 -14.35 21.25 6.60
N GLN A 117 -14.20 22.47 6.06
CA GLN A 117 -15.25 23.48 6.05
C GLN A 117 -16.43 23.07 5.16
N GLN A 118 -16.17 22.63 3.91
CA GLN A 118 -17.20 22.19 2.96
C GLN A 118 -18.05 21.03 3.48
N ARG A 119 -17.43 20.07 4.18
CA ARG A 119 -18.14 18.93 4.80
C ARG A 119 -18.60 19.20 6.23
N GLN A 120 -18.52 20.45 6.71
CA GLN A 120 -18.95 20.89 8.05
C GLN A 120 -18.43 19.99 9.19
N ALA A 121 -17.14 19.67 9.14
CA ALA A 121 -16.48 18.85 10.15
C ALA A 121 -16.51 19.54 11.53
N ARG A 122 -16.79 18.79 12.59
CA ARG A 122 -16.79 19.33 13.96
C ARG A 122 -15.36 19.57 14.45
N GLU A 123 -15.10 20.76 14.98
CA GLU A 123 -13.82 21.14 15.59
C GLU A 123 -13.53 20.39 16.90
N THR A 124 -14.58 20.07 17.66
CA THR A 124 -14.49 19.39 18.96
C THR A 124 -15.23 18.04 18.96
N GLY A 125 -14.77 17.13 19.83
CA GLY A 125 -15.35 15.79 19.97
C GLY A 125 -15.08 14.85 18.78
N ILE A 126 -15.78 13.72 18.78
CA ILE A 126 -15.67 12.69 17.74
C ILE A 126 -16.40 13.16 16.47
N CYS A 127 -15.69 13.16 15.34
CA CYS A 127 -16.25 13.50 14.03
C CYS A 127 -15.71 12.54 12.95
N PRO A 128 -16.56 11.77 12.26
CA PRO A 128 -16.12 10.80 11.25
C PRO A 128 -15.52 11.50 10.02
N VAL A 129 -16.13 12.60 9.55
CA VAL A 129 -15.62 13.43 8.45
C VAL A 129 -14.20 13.93 8.74
N ARG A 130 -13.96 14.44 9.95
CA ARG A 130 -12.63 14.87 10.37
C ARG A 130 -11.65 13.69 10.39
N ARG A 131 -12.05 12.56 10.98
CA ARG A 131 -11.22 11.34 11.03
C ARG A 131 -10.84 10.87 9.62
N GLU A 132 -11.78 10.86 8.67
CA GLU A 132 -11.56 10.49 7.27
C GLU A 132 -10.52 11.42 6.60
N LEU A 133 -10.75 12.74 6.64
CA LEU A 133 -9.88 13.72 5.98
C LEU A 133 -8.47 13.76 6.59
N PHE A 134 -8.35 13.67 7.93
CA PHE A 134 -7.04 13.57 8.58
C PHE A 134 -6.32 12.25 8.29
N SER A 135 -7.06 11.15 8.10
CA SER A 135 -6.44 9.87 7.68
C SER A 135 -5.85 9.99 6.27
N GLN A 136 -6.61 10.54 5.31
CA GLN A 136 -6.13 10.78 3.94
C GLN A 136 -4.94 11.74 3.90
N CYS A 137 -4.97 12.81 4.70
CA CYS A 137 -3.84 13.73 4.83
C CYS A 137 -2.61 13.01 5.39
N PHE A 138 -2.77 12.16 6.40
CA PHE A 138 -1.65 11.41 6.98
C PHE A 138 -1.08 10.38 5.99
N ASP A 139 -1.90 9.71 5.19
CA ASP A 139 -1.44 8.82 4.11
C ASP A 139 -0.63 9.58 3.04
N GLU A 140 -1.03 10.81 2.68
CA GLU A 140 -0.26 11.68 1.79
C GLU A 140 1.06 12.15 2.42
N LEU A 141 1.08 12.46 3.72
CA LEU A 141 2.33 12.77 4.44
C LEU A 141 3.26 11.55 4.48
N ILE A 142 2.73 10.34 4.69
CA ILE A 142 3.53 9.10 4.66
C ILE A 142 4.09 8.88 3.25
N ARG A 143 3.31 9.11 2.18
CA ARG A 143 3.79 9.08 0.78
C ARG A 143 4.96 10.04 0.58
N GLN A 144 4.81 11.30 0.96
CA GLN A 144 5.85 12.32 0.81
C GLN A 144 7.13 11.98 1.59
N VAL A 145 6.99 11.48 2.83
CA VAL A 145 8.14 11.07 3.64
C VAL A 145 8.80 9.80 3.07
N ALA A 146 8.03 8.82 2.58
CA ALA A 146 8.55 7.59 1.98
C ALA A 146 9.38 7.86 0.71
N ILE A 147 8.96 8.80 -0.13
CA ILE A 147 9.71 9.20 -1.34
C ILE A 147 11.04 9.87 -0.96
N ASN A 148 11.07 10.65 0.11
CA ASN A 148 12.31 11.27 0.62
C ASN A 148 13.22 10.28 1.36
N CYS A 149 12.65 9.32 2.09
CA CYS A 149 13.35 8.31 2.88
C CYS A 149 12.38 7.15 3.20
N ALA A 150 12.59 6.03 2.52
CA ALA A 150 11.76 4.83 2.56
C ALA A 150 11.53 4.30 3.98
N GLU A 151 12.57 4.30 4.81
CA GLU A 151 12.60 3.78 6.18
C GLU A 151 11.74 4.63 7.11
N ARG A 152 11.77 5.96 6.95
CA ARG A 152 10.91 6.89 7.69
C ARG A 152 9.45 6.73 7.28
N GLY A 153 9.18 6.54 5.99
CA GLY A 153 7.85 6.21 5.48
C GLY A 153 7.30 4.92 6.10
N LEU A 154 8.09 3.84 6.08
CA LEU A 154 7.75 2.55 6.68
C LEU A 154 7.57 2.61 8.21
N LEU A 155 8.31 3.49 8.90
CA LEU A 155 8.10 3.71 10.34
C LEU A 155 6.76 4.40 10.62
N LEU A 156 6.45 5.49 9.91
CA LEU A 156 5.17 6.19 10.06
C LEU A 156 3.98 5.30 9.68
N LEU A 157 4.14 4.44 8.66
CA LEU A 157 3.16 3.45 8.27
C LEU A 157 2.80 2.49 9.42
N ARG A 158 3.81 1.96 10.14
CA ARG A 158 3.57 1.10 11.31
C ARG A 158 2.87 1.85 12.44
N VAL A 159 3.28 3.08 12.73
CA VAL A 159 2.65 3.93 13.76
C VAL A 159 1.17 4.21 13.41
N ARG A 160 0.86 4.47 12.13
CA ARG A 160 -0.52 4.61 11.65
C ARG A 160 -1.34 3.37 11.96
N ASP A 161 -0.83 2.20 11.60
CA ASP A 161 -1.57 0.94 11.69
C ASP A 161 -1.77 0.52 13.16
N GLU A 162 -0.79 0.75 14.04
CA GLU A 162 -0.88 0.56 15.48
C GLU A 162 -1.92 1.49 16.13
N LEU A 163 -1.89 2.79 15.79
CA LEU A 163 -2.89 3.75 16.26
C LEU A 163 -4.31 3.37 15.79
N GLN A 164 -4.47 2.92 14.55
CA GLN A 164 -5.77 2.44 14.06
C GLN A 164 -6.21 1.15 14.77
N MET A 165 -5.31 0.21 15.06
CA MET A 165 -5.61 -1.00 15.83
C MET A 165 -6.09 -0.65 17.24
N THR A 166 -5.39 0.26 17.91
CA THR A 166 -5.74 0.75 19.26
C THR A 166 -7.10 1.46 19.26
N LEU A 167 -7.35 2.31 18.26
CA LEU A 167 -8.62 3.03 18.12
C LEU A 167 -9.80 2.08 17.87
N ARG A 168 -9.62 1.02 17.07
CA ARG A 168 -10.63 -0.03 16.85
C ARG A 168 -10.91 -0.79 18.16
N ALA A 169 -9.87 -1.15 18.92
CA ALA A 169 -10.04 -1.83 20.20
C ALA A 169 -10.84 -0.98 21.21
N TYR A 170 -10.53 0.32 21.34
CA TYR A 170 -11.33 1.23 22.17
C TYR A 170 -12.76 1.38 21.68
N GLN A 171 -12.99 1.40 20.37
CA GLN A 171 -14.35 1.45 19.82
C GLN A 171 -15.14 0.18 20.18
N THR A 172 -14.57 -1.02 20.02
CA THR A 172 -15.22 -2.28 20.42
C THR A 172 -15.48 -2.36 21.92
N LEU A 173 -14.55 -1.91 22.76
CA LEU A 173 -14.75 -1.83 24.20
C LEU A 173 -15.90 -0.87 24.56
N TYR A 174 -15.94 0.31 23.94
CA TYR A 174 -17.03 1.26 24.13
C TYR A 174 -18.39 0.69 23.69
N GLU A 175 -18.46 0.12 22.49
CA GLU A 175 -19.66 -0.55 21.96
C GLU A 175 -20.15 -1.66 22.89
N SER A 176 -19.24 -2.46 23.46
CA SER A 176 -19.59 -3.47 24.47
C SER A 176 -20.11 -2.84 25.77
N SER A 177 -19.48 -1.76 26.26
CA SER A 177 -19.87 -1.10 27.51
C SER A 177 -21.20 -0.34 27.46
N VAL A 178 -21.70 -0.04 26.26
CA VAL A 178 -23.01 0.59 26.02
C VAL A 178 -24.10 -0.46 25.76
N ALA A 179 -23.72 -1.71 25.47
CA ALA A 179 -24.64 -2.83 25.25
C ALA A 179 -24.99 -3.61 26.54
N PHE A 180 -24.29 -3.35 27.64
CA PHE A 180 -24.54 -3.88 28.98
C PHE A 180 -25.21 -2.83 29.89
#